data_AF-A0A942NNY0-F1
#
_entry.id   AF-A0A942NNY0-F1
#
_cell.length_a   1.000
_cell.length_b   1.000
_cell.length_c   1.000
_cell.angle_alpha   90.00
_cell.angle_beta   90.00
_cell.angle_gamma   90.00
#
_symmetry.space_group_name_H-M   'P 1'
#
loop_
_entity.id
_entity.type
_entity.pdbx_description
1 polymer ?
#
loop_
_entity_poly.entity_id
_entity_poly.type
_entity_poly.pdbx_seq_one_letter_code
_entity_poly.pdbx_strand_id
1 'polypeptide(L)'
;MTAFDLNQIQTELKGKNPRTILKAALARFDNIAISFSGAEDVVLIDMALQIRKDIQVFSLDTGRLHPETYRFIEQVRKHYRIDIELLTP
;
A
#
# COMPACT_ATOMS: atom_id res chain seq x y z
N MET A 1 21.06 -5.56 16.89
CA MET A 1 19.81 -5.60 16.11
C MET A 1 19.41 -7.06 16.02
N THR A 2 18.27 -7.45 16.56
CA THR A 2 17.74 -8.81 16.38
C THR A 2 17.56 -9.04 14.87
N ALA A 3 18.13 -10.13 14.37
CA ALA A 3 17.99 -10.49 12.97
C ALA A 3 16.50 -10.57 12.61
N PHE A 4 16.14 -10.06 11.45
CA PHE A 4 14.79 -10.16 10.92
C PHE A 4 14.46 -11.64 10.65
N ASP A 5 13.60 -12.24 11.49
CA ASP A 5 13.18 -13.63 11.35
C ASP A 5 11.82 -13.71 10.63
N LEU A 6 11.86 -14.16 9.38
CA LEU A 6 10.69 -14.38 8.54
C LEU A 6 9.75 -15.45 9.10
N ASN A 7 10.27 -16.54 9.66
CA ASN A 7 9.46 -17.66 10.15
C ASN A 7 8.68 -17.25 11.41
N GLN A 8 9.31 -16.46 12.27
CA GLN A 8 8.65 -15.91 13.44
C GLN A 8 7.50 -14.98 13.05
N ILE A 9 7.75 -14.02 12.15
CA ILE A 9 6.74 -13.05 11.70
C ILE A 9 5.59 -13.76 10.97
N GLN A 10 5.90 -14.75 10.13
CA GLN A 10 4.88 -15.53 9.47
C GLN A 10 3.98 -16.23 10.48
N THR A 11 4.56 -16.87 11.51
CA THR A 11 3.79 -17.52 12.58
C THR A 11 2.93 -16.53 13.36
N GLU A 12 3.47 -15.36 13.70
CA GLU A 12 2.79 -14.32 14.47
C GLU A 12 1.59 -13.71 13.72
N LEU A 13 1.76 -13.44 12.42
CA LEU A 13 0.79 -12.71 11.61
C LEU A 13 -0.18 -13.61 10.83
N LYS A 14 0.07 -14.92 10.76
CA LYS A 14 -0.79 -15.87 10.05
C LYS A 14 -2.22 -15.81 10.59
N GLY A 15 -3.19 -15.63 9.69
CA GLY A 15 -4.62 -15.59 10.01
C GLY A 15 -5.07 -14.35 10.79
N LYS A 16 -4.20 -13.37 11.01
CA LYS A 16 -4.59 -12.09 11.62
C LYS A 16 -5.38 -11.23 10.62
N ASN A 17 -6.17 -10.30 11.15
CA ASN A 17 -6.88 -9.32 10.35
C ASN A 17 -5.88 -8.45 9.54
N PRO A 18 -6.19 -8.08 8.27
CA PRO A 18 -5.32 -7.23 7.46
C PRO A 18 -4.88 -5.93 8.14
N ARG A 19 -5.75 -5.28 8.93
CA ARG A 19 -5.38 -4.07 9.69
C ARG A 19 -4.31 -4.35 10.74
N THR A 20 -4.32 -5.53 11.37
CA THR A 20 -3.28 -5.94 12.31
C THR A 20 -1.95 -6.17 11.60
N ILE A 21 -1.99 -6.82 10.44
CA ILE A 21 -0.80 -7.06 9.60
C ILE A 21 -0.21 -5.74 9.13
N LEU A 22 -1.03 -4.80 8.65
CA LEU A 22 -0.60 -3.47 8.24
C LEU A 22 0.01 -2.69 9.41
N LYS A 23 -0.61 -2.70 10.60
CA LYS A 23 -0.04 -2.06 11.80
C LYS A 23 1.34 -2.62 12.14
N ALA A 24 1.50 -3.94 12.10
CA ALA A 24 2.77 -4.60 12.37
C ALA A 24 3.84 -4.22 11.33
N ALA A 25 3.51 -4.22 10.04
CA ALA A 25 4.43 -3.83 8.98
C ALA A 25 4.85 -2.36 9.09
N LEU A 26 3.88 -1.45 9.23
CA LEU A 26 4.14 -0.02 9.35
C LEU A 26 4.98 0.29 10.60
N ALA A 27 4.75 -0.37 11.74
CA ALA A 27 5.55 -0.16 12.94
C ALA A 27 6.99 -0.70 12.85
N ARG A 28 7.26 -1.64 11.94
CA ARG A 28 8.54 -2.35 11.86
C ARG A 28 9.46 -1.86 10.74
N PHE A 29 8.89 -1.28 9.68
CA PHE A 29 9.62 -0.79 8.52
C PHE A 29 9.45 0.71 8.36
N ASP A 30 10.57 1.42 8.38
CA ASP A 30 10.61 2.85 8.12
C ASP A 30 10.48 3.14 6.63
N ASN A 31 11.20 2.38 5.79
CA ASN A 31 11.12 2.47 4.32
C ASN A 31 10.10 1.46 3.76
N ILE A 32 8.83 1.87 3.69
CA ILE A 32 7.71 1.05 3.23
C ILE A 32 6.73 1.92 2.42
N ALA A 33 6.22 1.35 1.32
CA ALA A 33 5.22 1.99 0.47
C ALA A 33 4.11 0.99 0.09
N ILE A 34 2.94 1.52 -0.25
CA ILE A 34 1.82 0.75 -0.79
C ILE A 34 1.94 0.75 -2.31
N SER A 35 2.04 -0.44 -2.90
CA SER A 35 1.85 -0.65 -4.34
C SER A 35 0.36 -0.70 -4.65
N PHE A 36 -0.10 0.17 -5.53
CA PHE A 36 -1.51 0.26 -5.94
C PHE A 36 -1.64 0.09 -7.45
N SER A 37 -2.41 -0.89 -7.88
CA SER A 37 -2.61 -1.26 -9.29
C SER A 37 -3.74 -0.50 -9.97
N GLY A 38 -4.55 0.27 -9.22
CA GLY A 38 -5.75 0.89 -9.76
C GLY A 38 -6.96 -0.05 -9.76
N ALA A 39 -7.07 -0.97 -8.80
CA ALA A 39 -8.16 -1.95 -8.73
C ALA A 39 -8.67 -2.13 -7.27
N GLU A 40 -9.00 -3.37 -6.87
CA GLU A 40 -9.55 -3.69 -5.55
C GLU A 40 -8.56 -3.47 -4.39
N ASP A 41 -7.27 -3.44 -4.71
CA ASP A 41 -6.19 -3.15 -3.77
C ASP A 41 -6.22 -1.71 -3.23
N VAL A 42 -7.14 -0.86 -3.71
CA VAL A 42 -7.51 0.42 -3.08
C VAL A 42 -7.87 0.26 -1.60
N VAL A 43 -8.39 -0.90 -1.18
CA VAL A 43 -8.70 -1.19 0.22
C VAL A 43 -7.43 -1.15 1.10
N LEU A 44 -6.26 -1.47 0.54
CA LEU A 44 -4.99 -1.32 1.26
C LEU A 44 -4.63 0.14 1.52
N ILE A 45 -4.90 1.04 0.56
CA ILE A 45 -4.74 2.49 0.76
C ILE A 45 -5.66 2.97 1.89
N ASP A 46 -6.94 2.58 1.84
CA ASP A 46 -7.92 2.97 2.88
C ASP A 46 -7.45 2.58 4.28
N MET A 47 -7.05 1.32 4.44
CA MET A 47 -6.60 0.79 5.73
C MET A 47 -5.26 1.40 6.17
N ALA A 48 -4.30 1.57 5.25
CA ALA A 48 -2.99 2.13 5.57
C ALA A 48 -3.09 3.60 6.02
N LEU A 49 -3.89 4.41 5.34
CA LEU A 49 -4.09 5.82 5.70
C LEU A 49 -4.84 6.01 7.01
N GLN A 50 -5.61 5.02 7.47
CA GLN A 50 -6.18 5.04 8.83
C GLN A 50 -5.10 4.83 9.91
N ILE A 51 -3.94 4.27 9.57
CA ILE A 51 -2.85 3.93 10.50
C ILE A 51 -1.71 4.96 10.43
N ARG A 52 -1.23 5.28 9.22
CA ARG A 52 -0.12 6.20 8.95
C ARG A 52 -0.52 7.14 7.81
N LYS A 53 -0.62 8.44 8.11
CA LYS A 53 -1.16 9.46 7.17
C LYS A 53 -0.17 9.87 6.08
N ASP A 54 1.12 9.66 6.32
CA ASP A 54 2.25 10.01 5.45
C ASP A 54 2.81 8.78 4.72
N ILE A 55 2.06 7.68 4.62
CA ILE A 55 2.50 6.49 3.88
C ILE A 55 2.62 6.79 2.39
N GLN A 56 3.74 6.38 1.79
CA GLN A 56 3.96 6.52 0.35
C GLN A 56 3.10 5.51 -0.42
N VAL A 57 2.54 5.96 -1.54
CA VAL A 57 1.74 5.12 -2.46
C VAL A 57 2.25 5.33 -3.86
N PHE A 58 2.45 4.24 -4.60
CA PHE A 58 2.85 4.29 -6.00
C PHE A 58 2.00 3.35 -6.85
N SER A 59 1.92 3.65 -8.13
CA SER A 59 1.33 2.80 -9.17
C SER A 59 2.32 2.61 -10.31
N LEU A 60 2.36 1.39 -10.85
CA LEU A 60 3.14 1.08 -12.04
C LEU A 60 2.32 1.43 -13.27
N ASP A 61 2.68 2.52 -13.94
CA ASP A 61 2.12 2.87 -15.23
C ASP A 61 2.92 2.18 -16.33
N THR A 62 2.35 1.13 -16.91
CA THR A 62 2.97 0.38 -18.02
C THR A 62 2.92 1.12 -19.36
N GLY A 63 2.28 2.29 -19.43
CA GLY A 63 1.96 3.01 -20.66
C GLY A 63 0.78 2.42 -21.43
N ARG A 64 0.14 1.37 -20.90
CA ARG A 64 -0.95 0.62 -21.56
C ARG A 64 -2.11 0.28 -20.63
N LEU A 65 -2.24 0.98 -19.50
CA LEU A 65 -3.39 0.80 -18.61
C LEU A 65 -4.69 1.20 -19.31
N HIS A 66 -5.81 0.65 -18.85
CA HIS A 66 -7.12 1.07 -19.34
C HIS A 66 -7.36 2.54 -18.99
N PRO A 67 -8.01 3.34 -19.86
CA PRO A 67 -8.40 4.71 -19.53
C PRO A 67 -9.18 4.82 -18.21
N GLU A 68 -9.99 3.82 -17.88
CA GLU A 68 -10.72 3.68 -16.61
C GLU A 68 -9.77 3.62 -15.42
N THR A 69 -8.66 2.88 -15.53
CA THR A 69 -7.65 2.74 -14.48
C THR A 69 -6.99 4.08 -14.18
N TYR A 70 -6.60 4.86 -15.20
CA TYR A 70 -6.08 6.20 -14.98
C TYR A 70 -7.08 7.11 -14.27
N ARG A 71 -8.35 7.11 -14.72
CA ARG A 71 -9.40 7.90 -14.07
C ARG A 71 -9.61 7.47 -12.61
N PHE A 72 -9.52 6.17 -12.33
CA PHE A 72 -9.66 5.65 -10.99
C PHE A 72 -8.47 6.02 -10.09
N ILE A 73 -7.23 5.95 -10.59
CA ILE A 73 -6.05 6.42 -9.86
C ILE A 73 -6.21 7.90 -9.49
N GLU A 74 -6.64 8.75 -10.42
CA GLU A 74 -6.93 10.17 -10.13
C GLU A 74 -8.07 10.35 -9.11
N GLN A 75 -9.10 9.51 -9.17
CA GLN A 75 -10.20 9.54 -8.21
C GLN A 75 -9.70 9.18 -6.81
N VAL A 76 -8.89 8.15 -6.66
CA VAL A 76 -8.29 7.72 -5.38
C VAL A 76 -7.36 8.81 -4.83
N ARG A 77 -6.50 9.38 -5.68
CA ARG A 77 -5.61 10.51 -5.33
C ARG A 77 -6.41 11.67 -4.71
N LYS A 78 -7.48 12.08 -5.37
CA LYS A 78 -8.35 13.18 -4.91
C LYS A 78 -9.17 12.81 -3.67
N HIS A 79 -9.71 11.60 -3.62
CA HIS A 79 -10.55 11.13 -2.52
C HIS A 79 -9.77 11.10 -1.19
N TYR A 80 -8.58 10.51 -1.22
CA TYR A 80 -7.73 10.39 -0.03
C TYR A 80 -6.81 11.58 0.21
N ARG A 81 -6.69 12.50 -0.76
CA ARG A 81 -5.81 13.69 -0.71
C ARG A 81 -4.35 13.32 -0.46
N ILE A 82 -3.92 12.25 -1.11
CA ILE A 82 -2.53 11.78 -1.11
C ILE A 82 -1.91 12.06 -2.46
N ASP A 83 -0.58 12.03 -2.54
CA ASP A 83 0.08 11.84 -3.83
C ASP A 83 0.15 10.35 -4.16
N ILE A 84 0.08 10.01 -5.44
CA ILE A 84 0.27 8.65 -5.95
C ILE A 84 1.34 8.75 -7.02
N GLU A 85 2.53 8.24 -6.73
CA GLU A 85 3.65 8.26 -7.67
C GLU A 85 3.38 7.31 -8.83
N LEU A 86 3.41 7.82 -10.06
CA LEU A 86 3.30 7.00 -11.28
C LEU A 86 4.71 6.66 -11.78
N LEU A 87 5.08 5.39 -11.69
CA LEU A 87 6.37 4.90 -12.19
C LEU A 87 6.18 4.36 -13.62
N THR A 88 6.97 4.86 -14.57
CA THR A 88 6.91 4.51 -15.99
C THR A 88 8.15 3.73 -16.46
N PRO A 89 8.09 2.98 -17.58
CA PRO A 89 9.25 2.29 -18.16
C PRO A 89 10.34 3.23 -18.69
#